data_AF-F0ZZQ3-F1
#
_entry.id   AF-F0ZZQ3-F1
#
_cell.length_a   1.000
_cell.length_b   1.000
_cell.length_c   1.000
_cell.angle_alpha   90.00
_cell.angle_beta   90.00
_cell.angle_gamma   90.00
#
_symmetry.space_group_name_H-M   'P 1'
#
loop_
_entity.id
_entity.type
_entity.pdbx_description
1 polymer ?
#
loop_
_entity_poly.entity_id
_entity_poly.type
_entity_poly.pdbx_seq_one_letter_code
_entity_poly.pdbx_strand_id
1 'polypeptide(L)'
;MANKLELIPIIEYSNDQFKDALEYINQRQHIGKIVVNHDIDMLSRVFSEQKQSDAIIMKNSYDISRLDIGKNILVTGQTGIILEIMKWLVKYSNIQIDNIIILSKSPLKWELELLMNTTKHQKDNTINFHFIQADIEDSNKVHNL
;
A
#
# COMPACT_ATOMS: atom_id res chain seq x y z
N MET A 1 -56.99 2.12 5.01
CA MET A 1 -56.07 1.48 5.98
C MET A 1 -54.80 1.17 5.21
N ALA A 2 -53.69 1.86 5.51
CA ALA A 2 -52.45 1.68 4.78
C ALA A 2 -51.73 0.41 5.30
N ASN A 3 -51.52 -0.57 4.42
CA ASN A 3 -50.69 -1.74 4.70
C ASN A 3 -49.25 -1.28 4.97
N LYS A 4 -48.91 -1.10 6.25
CA LYS A 4 -47.55 -0.79 6.67
C LYS A 4 -46.76 -2.09 6.59
N LEU A 5 -45.79 -2.15 5.67
CA LEU A 5 -44.87 -3.28 5.55
C LEU A 5 -44.12 -3.44 6.88
N GLU A 6 -44.31 -4.56 7.56
CA GLU A 6 -43.53 -4.90 8.75
C GLU A 6 -42.10 -5.25 8.33
N LEU A 7 -41.13 -4.72 9.06
CA LEU A 7 -39.73 -5.00 8.81
C LEU A 7 -39.43 -6.44 9.24
N ILE A 8 -38.80 -7.19 8.34
CA ILE A 8 -38.28 -8.52 8.66
C ILE A 8 -37.14 -8.39 9.69
N PRO A 9 -36.92 -9.42 10.53
CA PRO A 9 -35.78 -9.42 11.45
C PRO A 9 -34.47 -9.23 10.66
N ILE A 10 -33.61 -8.34 11.15
CA ILE A 10 -32.29 -8.08 10.56
C ILE A 10 -31.23 -8.49 11.57
N ILE A 11 -30.33 -9.37 11.16
CA ILE A 11 -29.13 -9.72 11.93
C ILE A 11 -27.96 -8.98 11.28
N GLU A 12 -27.30 -8.15 12.06
CA GLU A 12 -26.30 -7.22 11.58
C GLU A 12 -24.90 -7.64 12.03
N TYR A 13 -23.96 -7.69 11.09
CA TYR A 13 -22.55 -8.00 11.33
C TYR A 13 -21.68 -6.80 10.90
N SER A 14 -20.57 -6.57 11.59
CA SER A 14 -19.52 -5.66 11.10
C SER A 14 -18.77 -6.30 9.90
N ASN A 15 -18.13 -5.45 9.10
CA ASN A 15 -17.18 -5.86 8.06
C ASN A 15 -16.12 -6.85 8.53
N ASP A 16 -15.60 -6.67 9.74
CA ASP A 16 -14.55 -7.55 10.28
C ASP A 16 -15.08 -8.96 10.61
N GLN A 17 -16.40 -9.12 10.66
CA GLN A 17 -17.11 -10.37 10.96
C GLN A 17 -17.74 -11.00 9.70
N PHE A 18 -17.33 -10.57 8.50
CA PHE A 18 -17.90 -11.07 7.24
C PHE A 18 -17.86 -12.61 7.15
N LYS A 19 -16.77 -13.22 7.61
CA LYS A 19 -16.63 -14.68 7.63
C LYS A 19 -17.66 -15.33 8.55
N ASP A 20 -17.87 -14.78 9.73
CA ASP A 20 -18.84 -15.27 10.71
C ASP A 20 -20.27 -15.12 10.18
N ALA A 21 -20.56 -14.02 9.48
CA ALA A 21 -21.85 -13.81 8.80
C ALA A 21 -22.11 -14.91 7.74
N LEU A 22 -21.09 -15.26 6.95
CA LEU A 22 -21.17 -16.31 5.93
C LEU A 22 -21.36 -17.70 6.56
N GLU A 23 -20.63 -18.00 7.62
CA GLU A 23 -20.78 -19.26 8.37
C GLU A 23 -22.17 -19.38 9.00
N TYR A 24 -22.71 -18.29 9.53
CA TYR A 24 -24.05 -18.24 10.10
C TYR A 24 -25.17 -18.41 9.04
N ILE A 25 -25.00 -17.84 7.83
CA ILE A 25 -25.90 -18.13 6.69
C ILE A 25 -25.92 -19.63 6.39
N ASN A 26 -24.73 -20.26 6.36
CA ASN A 26 -24.60 -21.68 6.03
C ASN A 26 -25.27 -22.62 7.04
N GLN A 27 -25.43 -22.20 8.30
CA GLN A 27 -26.15 -22.96 9.32
C GLN A 27 -27.67 -23.02 9.04
N ARG A 28 -28.20 -22.18 8.14
CA ARG A 28 -29.63 -22.08 7.78
C ARG A 28 -30.59 -21.85 8.96
N GLN A 29 -30.08 -21.33 10.08
CA GLN A 29 -30.87 -21.05 11.29
C GLN A 29 -31.45 -19.63 11.33
N HIS A 30 -31.12 -18.79 10.36
CA HIS A 30 -31.54 -17.39 10.33
C HIS A 30 -33.00 -17.25 9.91
N ILE A 31 -33.73 -16.35 10.57
CA ILE A 31 -35.07 -15.89 10.16
C ILE A 31 -34.94 -14.42 9.81
N GLY A 32 -35.35 -14.04 8.60
CA GLY A 32 -35.20 -12.67 8.09
C GLY A 32 -33.94 -12.48 7.27
N LYS A 33 -33.33 -11.29 7.33
CA LYS A 33 -32.20 -10.89 6.48
C LYS A 33 -30.92 -10.72 7.30
N ILE A 34 -29.81 -11.24 6.79
CA ILE A 34 -28.49 -10.96 7.33
C ILE A 34 -27.89 -9.79 6.56
N VAL A 35 -27.36 -8.79 7.27
CA VAL A 35 -26.78 -7.57 6.71
C VAL A 35 -25.37 -7.41 7.25
N VAL A 36 -24.41 -7.13 6.37
CA VAL A 36 -23.05 -6.74 6.76
C VAL A 36 -22.95 -5.23 6.61
N ASN A 37 -22.87 -4.53 7.72
CA ASN A 37 -22.82 -3.08 7.75
C ASN A 37 -21.38 -2.60 7.49
N HIS A 38 -21.22 -1.82 6.42
CA HIS A 38 -19.94 -1.27 5.98
C HIS A 38 -19.58 0.07 6.64
N ASP A 39 -20.52 0.72 7.33
CA ASP A 39 -20.39 2.13 7.70
C ASP A 39 -19.52 2.36 8.95
N ILE A 40 -19.45 1.42 9.89
CA ILE A 40 -18.89 1.72 11.22
C ILE A 40 -17.35 1.68 11.24
N ASP A 41 -16.72 0.75 10.53
CA ASP A 41 -15.25 0.54 10.60
C ASP A 41 -14.46 1.12 9.42
N MET A 42 -15.09 1.32 8.26
CA MET A 42 -14.42 1.91 7.09
C MET A 42 -14.50 3.43 7.10
N LEU A 43 -15.65 4.02 7.48
CA LEU A 43 -15.81 5.47 7.42
C LEU A 43 -14.86 6.20 8.36
N SER A 44 -14.66 5.73 9.59
CA SER A 44 -13.74 6.35 10.55
C SER A 44 -12.29 6.42 10.05
N ARG A 45 -11.81 5.35 9.39
CA ARG A 45 -10.50 5.31 8.73
C ARG A 45 -10.44 6.20 7.50
N VAL A 46 -11.43 6.09 6.63
CA VAL A 46 -11.53 6.91 5.41
C VAL A 46 -11.61 8.40 5.76
N PHE A 47 -12.34 8.80 6.80
CA PHE A 47 -12.38 10.19 7.28
C PHE A 47 -11.05 10.66 7.87
N SER A 48 -10.26 9.77 8.48
CA SER A 48 -8.92 10.10 8.97
C SER A 48 -7.89 10.25 7.84
N GLU A 49 -8.01 9.44 6.78
CA GLU A 49 -7.13 9.45 5.61
C GLU A 49 -7.52 10.54 4.60
N GLN A 50 -8.81 10.86 4.45
CA GLN A 50 -9.32 11.93 3.56
C GLN A 50 -8.94 13.36 3.99
N LYS A 51 -8.44 13.57 5.23
CA LYS A 51 -7.82 14.85 5.58
C LYS A 51 -6.55 15.13 4.75
N GLN A 52 -5.98 14.12 4.11
CA GLN A 52 -5.05 14.26 2.99
C GLN A 52 -5.85 14.08 1.69
N SER A 53 -6.09 15.17 0.96
CA SER A 53 -6.81 15.14 -0.32
C SER A 53 -6.12 14.18 -1.30
N ASP A 54 -6.92 13.33 -1.95
CA ASP A 54 -6.54 12.33 -2.97
C ASP A 54 -5.95 10.98 -2.50
N ALA A 55 -6.23 10.56 -1.27
CA ALA A 55 -5.80 9.24 -0.78
C ALA A 55 -6.54 8.07 -1.48
N ILE A 56 -5.80 7.25 -2.23
CA ILE A 56 -6.25 5.93 -2.69
C ILE A 56 -6.42 5.02 -1.46
N ILE A 57 -7.64 4.57 -1.18
CA ILE A 57 -7.93 3.62 -0.10
C ILE A 57 -7.36 2.24 -0.50
N MET A 58 -6.19 1.90 0.05
CA MET A 58 -5.57 0.58 -0.17
C MET A 58 -6.16 -0.48 0.76
N LYS A 59 -6.10 -1.75 0.35
CA LYS A 59 -6.42 -2.87 1.24
C LYS A 59 -5.47 -2.86 2.44
N ASN A 60 -6.02 -3.05 3.66
CA ASN A 60 -5.26 -3.11 4.91
C ASN A 60 -4.12 -4.14 4.91
N SER A 61 -4.22 -5.19 4.12
CA SER A 61 -3.23 -6.27 4.02
C SER A 61 -2.49 -6.25 2.68
N TYR A 62 -2.29 -5.08 2.09
CA TYR A 62 -1.50 -4.95 0.87
C TYR A 62 -0.04 -5.29 1.14
N ASP A 63 0.29 -6.55 0.89
CA ASP A 63 1.58 -7.15 1.19
C ASP A 63 2.32 -7.48 -0.11
N ILE A 64 3.35 -6.70 -0.39
CA ILE A 64 4.21 -6.92 -1.56
C ILE A 64 5.29 -7.96 -1.29
N SER A 65 5.39 -8.55 -0.09
CA SER A 65 6.31 -9.65 0.19
C SER A 65 6.02 -10.90 -0.66
N ARG A 66 4.82 -11.01 -1.22
CA ARG A 66 4.48 -12.08 -2.17
C ARG A 66 4.98 -11.82 -3.58
N LEU A 67 5.33 -10.57 -3.89
CA LEU A 67 6.02 -10.25 -5.13
C LEU A 67 7.48 -10.65 -4.92
N ASP A 68 8.00 -11.55 -5.74
CA ASP A 68 9.41 -11.92 -5.73
C ASP A 68 10.23 -10.82 -6.42
N ILE A 69 10.29 -9.64 -5.79
CA ILE A 69 10.96 -8.44 -6.32
C ILE A 69 12.48 -8.54 -6.11
N GLY A 70 12.92 -9.50 -5.30
CA GLY A 70 14.32 -9.68 -4.93
C GLY A 70 14.81 -8.64 -3.92
N LYS A 71 16.08 -8.83 -3.52
CA LYS A 71 16.75 -8.02 -2.49
C LYS A 71 17.37 -6.74 -3.03
N ASN A 72 17.68 -6.70 -4.32
CA ASN A 72 18.37 -5.59 -4.98
C ASN A 72 17.49 -5.07 -6.11
N ILE A 73 17.07 -3.81 -6.01
CA ILE A 73 16.28 -3.16 -7.05
C ILE A 73 17.16 -2.14 -7.76
N LEU A 74 17.28 -2.28 -9.08
CA LEU A 74 17.94 -1.31 -9.95
C LEU A 74 16.89 -0.43 -10.62
N VAL A 75 17.04 0.88 -10.47
CA VAL A 75 16.16 1.87 -11.11
C VAL A 75 16.97 2.91 -11.89
N THR A 76 16.40 3.37 -13.01
CA THR A 76 16.96 4.46 -13.82
C THR A 76 16.08 5.70 -13.71
N GLY A 77 16.69 6.85 -13.52
CA GLY A 77 16.00 8.11 -13.25
C GLY A 77 15.81 8.37 -11.77
N GLN A 78 15.43 9.61 -11.42
CA GLN A 78 15.28 10.05 -10.03
C GLN A 78 14.06 10.96 -9.79
N THR A 79 13.22 11.19 -10.80
CA THR A 79 12.06 12.10 -10.72
C THR A 79 10.85 11.54 -11.45
N GLY A 80 9.67 12.07 -11.14
CA GLY A 80 8.43 11.64 -11.78
C GLY A 80 8.02 10.25 -11.31
N ILE A 81 7.56 9.40 -12.23
CA ILE A 81 6.99 8.10 -11.90
C ILE A 81 7.93 7.21 -11.10
N ILE A 82 9.24 7.26 -11.36
CA ILE A 82 10.20 6.42 -10.64
C ILE A 82 10.30 6.79 -9.16
N LEU A 83 10.16 8.07 -8.83
CA LEU A 83 10.16 8.52 -7.44
C LEU A 83 8.90 8.02 -6.71
N GLU A 84 7.75 8.03 -7.38
CA GLU A 84 6.51 7.48 -6.82
C GLU A 84 6.58 5.97 -6.62
N ILE A 85 7.19 5.24 -7.56
CA ILE A 85 7.45 3.80 -7.41
C ILE A 85 8.37 3.55 -6.22
N MET A 86 9.45 4.33 -6.05
CA MET A 86 10.35 4.19 -4.91
C MET A 86 9.67 4.49 -3.58
N LYS A 87 8.84 5.56 -3.50
CA LYS A 87 8.04 5.86 -2.30
C LYS A 87 7.12 4.69 -1.95
N TRP A 88 6.49 4.10 -2.95
CA TRP A 88 5.63 2.92 -2.76
C TRP A 88 6.44 1.70 -2.29
N LEU A 89 7.58 1.41 -2.91
CA LEU A 89 8.47 0.31 -2.49
C LEU A 89 8.87 0.48 -1.02
N VAL A 90 9.39 1.64 -0.66
CA VAL A 90 9.82 1.96 0.73
C VAL A 90 8.68 1.83 1.73
N LYS A 91 7.48 2.31 1.37
CA LYS A 91 6.33 2.32 2.27
C LYS A 91 5.77 0.92 2.54
N TYR A 92 5.82 0.03 1.54
CA TYR A 92 5.14 -1.26 1.60
C TYR A 92 6.08 -2.45 1.68
N SER A 93 7.39 -2.26 1.52
CA SER A 93 8.37 -3.35 1.60
C SER A 93 8.56 -3.81 3.04
N ASN A 94 7.77 -4.81 3.43
CA ASN A 94 7.90 -5.45 4.72
C ASN A 94 8.99 -6.54 4.67
N ILE A 95 10.28 -6.16 4.66
CA ILE A 95 11.46 -7.03 4.94
C ILE A 95 12.26 -7.55 3.72
N GLN A 96 11.80 -7.44 2.46
CA GLN A 96 12.50 -8.09 1.34
C GLN A 96 13.58 -7.29 0.60
N ILE A 97 13.53 -5.95 0.65
CA ILE A 97 14.45 -5.10 -0.12
C ILE A 97 15.63 -4.71 0.76
N ASP A 98 16.83 -5.14 0.38
CA ASP A 98 18.09 -4.80 1.05
C ASP A 98 18.71 -3.54 0.42
N ASN A 99 18.63 -3.41 -0.92
CA ASN A 99 19.27 -2.34 -1.66
C ASN A 99 18.38 -1.77 -2.77
N ILE A 100 18.38 -0.44 -2.90
CA ILE A 100 17.84 0.28 -4.05
C ILE A 100 19.00 1.05 -4.71
N ILE A 101 19.35 0.68 -5.94
CA ILE A 101 20.42 1.27 -6.74
C ILE A 101 19.78 2.19 -7.77
N ILE A 102 20.14 3.47 -7.72
CA ILE A 102 19.54 4.53 -8.54
C ILE A 102 20.59 5.07 -9.49
N LEU A 103 20.36 4.88 -10.79
CA LEU A 103 21.19 5.42 -11.85
C LEU A 103 20.54 6.68 -12.42
N SER A 104 21.25 7.80 -12.45
CA SER A 104 20.72 9.01 -13.08
C SER A 104 21.81 9.85 -13.74
N LYS A 105 21.51 10.47 -14.89
CA LYS A 105 22.46 11.39 -15.54
C LYS A 105 22.68 12.66 -14.71
N SER A 106 21.62 13.17 -14.09
CA SER A 106 21.68 14.40 -13.29
C SER A 106 22.18 14.14 -11.87
N PRO A 107 22.73 15.15 -11.17
CA PRO A 107 23.05 15.05 -9.74
C PRO A 107 21.82 14.71 -8.88
N LEU A 108 22.06 14.23 -7.66
CA LEU A 108 21.01 13.91 -6.70
C LEU A 108 20.13 15.13 -6.43
N LYS A 109 18.81 14.97 -6.61
CA LYS A 109 17.80 15.99 -6.32
C LYS A 109 17.25 15.84 -4.92
N TRP A 110 16.84 16.98 -4.35
CA TRP A 110 16.37 17.09 -2.97
C TRP A 110 15.20 16.15 -2.62
N GLU A 111 14.27 15.87 -3.53
CA GLU A 111 13.11 14.99 -3.24
C GLU A 111 13.55 13.56 -2.98
N LEU A 112 14.50 13.07 -3.78
CA LEU A 112 15.09 11.76 -3.62
C LEU A 112 15.99 11.71 -2.38
N GLU A 113 16.78 12.76 -2.16
CA GLU A 113 17.61 12.88 -0.96
C GLU A 113 16.76 12.85 0.32
N LEU A 114 15.62 13.56 0.32
CA LEU A 114 14.66 13.56 1.41
C LEU A 114 14.07 12.16 1.63
N LEU A 115 13.67 11.46 0.55
CA LEU A 115 13.19 10.08 0.65
C LEU A 115 14.26 9.17 1.27
N MET A 116 15.50 9.24 0.78
CA MET A 116 16.61 8.42 1.29
C MET A 116 16.85 8.69 2.78
N ASN A 117 16.90 9.96 3.19
CA ASN A 117 17.19 10.34 4.57
C ASN A 117 16.03 10.00 5.52
N THR A 118 14.78 10.27 5.13
CA THR A 118 13.61 9.90 5.93
C THR A 118 13.53 8.40 6.13
N THR A 119 13.82 7.62 5.09
CA THR A 119 13.85 6.16 5.15
C THR A 119 14.92 5.64 6.10
N LYS A 120 16.14 6.16 6.02
CA LYS A 120 17.26 5.78 6.92
C LYS A 120 16.97 6.02 8.40
N HIS A 121 16.12 6.98 8.72
CA HIS A 121 15.77 7.32 10.10
C HIS A 121 14.52 6.59 10.62
N GLN A 122 13.88 5.74 9.81
CA GLN A 122 12.79 4.87 10.27
C GLN A 122 13.34 3.70 11.09
N LYS A 123 12.78 3.47 12.27
CA LYS A 123 13.26 2.47 13.26
C LYS A 123 13.35 1.03 12.72
N ASP A 124 12.48 0.69 11.77
CA ASP A 124 12.31 -0.68 11.28
C ASP A 124 12.72 -0.83 9.80
N ASN A 125 13.40 0.17 9.22
CA ASN A 125 13.80 0.14 7.82
C ASN A 125 15.30 -0.13 7.66
N THR A 126 15.63 -1.10 6.81
CA THR A 126 17.01 -1.55 6.55
C THR A 126 17.46 -1.30 5.10
N ILE A 127 16.65 -0.61 4.30
CA ILE A 127 16.95 -0.39 2.88
C ILE A 127 18.16 0.53 2.72
N ASN A 128 19.15 0.05 1.97
CA ASN A 128 20.32 0.82 1.57
C ASN A 128 20.10 1.47 0.21
N PHE A 129 20.24 2.79 0.14
CA PHE A 129 20.15 3.53 -1.12
C PHE A 129 21.54 3.82 -1.68
N HIS A 130 21.74 3.44 -2.94
CA HIS A 130 22.97 3.69 -3.70
C HIS A 130 22.64 4.62 -4.85
N PHE A 131 23.00 5.90 -4.74
CA PHE A 131 22.83 6.85 -5.84
C PHE A 131 24.12 6.91 -6.67
N ILE A 132 24.00 6.62 -7.96
CA ILE A 132 25.10 6.65 -8.91
C ILE A 132 24.74 7.62 -10.01
N GLN A 133 25.53 8.69 -10.12
CA GLN A 133 25.41 9.61 -11.23
C GLN A 133 26.12 9.02 -12.46
N ALA A 134 25.35 8.51 -13.42
CA ALA A 134 25.88 7.88 -14.62
C ALA A 134 24.97 8.13 -15.83
N ASP A 135 25.59 8.26 -16.99
CA ASP A 135 24.89 8.18 -18.27
C ASP A 135 24.79 6.72 -18.69
N ILE A 136 23.60 6.14 -18.57
CA ILE A 136 23.34 4.74 -18.93
C ILE A 136 23.40 4.48 -20.44
N GLU A 137 23.35 5.53 -21.27
CA GLU A 137 23.55 5.39 -22.72
C GLU A 137 25.04 5.22 -23.06
N ASP A 138 25.95 5.59 -22.14
CA ASP A 138 27.38 5.40 -22.27
C ASP A 138 27.78 4.01 -21.75
N SER A 139 27.71 3.02 -22.63
CA SER A 139 28.00 1.61 -22.32
C SER A 139 29.35 1.38 -21.61
N ASN A 140 30.36 2.21 -21.87
CA ASN A 140 31.67 2.11 -21.22
C ASN A 140 31.62 2.52 -19.75
N LYS A 141 30.76 3.48 -19.39
CA LYS A 141 30.59 3.91 -18.00
C LYS A 141 29.78 2.90 -17.20
N VAL A 142 28.77 2.29 -17.82
CA VAL A 142 27.90 1.31 -17.15
C VAL A 142 28.64 0.02 -16.80
N HIS A 143 29.57 -0.43 -17.66
CA HIS A 143 30.30 -1.68 -17.43
C HIS A 143 31.30 -1.64 -16.27
N ASN A 144 31.63 -0.44 -15.78
CA ASN A 144 32.61 -0.20 -14.72
C ASN A 144 31.96 0.25 -13.39
N LEU A 145 30.63 0.15 -13.29
CA LEU A 145 29.85 0.45 -12.07
C LEU A 145 29.72 -0.76 -11.15
#